data_AF-A0A7S7UDR1-F1
#
_entry.id   AF-A0A7S7UDR1-F1
#
_cell.length_a   1.000
_cell.length_b   1.000
_cell.length_c   1.000
_cell.angle_alpha   90.00
_cell.angle_beta   90.00
_cell.angle_gamma   90.00
#
_symmetry.space_group_name_H-M   'P 1'
#
loop_
_entity.id
_entity.type
_entity.pdbx_description
1 polymer ?
#
loop_
_entity_poly.entity_id
_entity_poly.type
_entity_poly.pdbx_seq_one_letter_code
_entity_poly.pdbx_strand_id
1 'polypeptide(L)'
;MARTAWKRPGSPIGKKGARKANPSYKRRSRQPWSNADVRMLRQLAKGNTPTGVMSIKLQRPIAAIRSKAHREGISLKPINRSPYNRRATKTRTAKRRR
;
A
#
# COMPACT_ATOMS: atom_id res chain seq x y z
N MET A 1 27.14 16.62 -22.16
CA MET A 1 26.13 16.76 -21.08
C MET A 1 25.98 15.45 -20.32
N ALA A 2 26.38 15.38 -19.04
CA ALA A 2 26.27 14.15 -18.26
C ALA A 2 24.80 13.82 -17.94
N ARG A 3 24.31 12.62 -18.30
CA ARG A 3 22.94 12.20 -18.01
C ARG A 3 22.76 12.09 -16.48
N THR A 4 21.66 12.66 -15.98
CA THR A 4 21.23 12.55 -14.58
C THR A 4 21.23 11.08 -14.10
N ALA A 5 21.72 10.81 -12.89
CA ALA A 5 22.04 9.45 -12.41
C ALA A 5 20.88 8.42 -12.49
N TRP A 6 19.63 8.86 -12.38
CA TRP A 6 18.42 8.02 -12.49
C TRP A 6 18.04 7.61 -13.94
N LYS A 7 18.60 8.27 -14.96
CA LYS A 7 18.38 7.93 -16.39
C LYS A 7 19.44 6.97 -16.96
N ARG A 8 20.41 6.56 -16.14
CA ARG A 8 21.50 5.66 -16.57
C ARG A 8 21.00 4.20 -16.62
N PRO A 9 21.35 3.42 -17.66
CA PRO A 9 21.08 1.98 -17.67
C PRO A 9 21.79 1.33 -16.47
N GLY A 10 21.11 0.41 -15.78
CA GLY A 10 21.62 -0.21 -14.54
C GLY A 10 21.45 0.62 -13.26
N SER A 11 20.88 1.84 -13.32
CA SER A 11 20.66 2.67 -12.13
C SER A 11 19.68 1.97 -11.15
N PRO A 12 20.04 1.82 -9.86
CA PRO A 12 19.20 1.16 -8.86
C PRO A 12 17.91 1.95 -8.52
N ILE A 13 17.83 3.21 -8.97
CA ILE A 13 16.70 4.13 -8.78
C ILE A 13 15.78 4.14 -10.02
N GLY A 14 16.25 3.63 -11.18
CA GLY A 14 15.48 3.60 -12.42
C GLY A 14 14.34 2.59 -12.43
N LYS A 15 13.57 2.56 -13.53
CA LYS A 15 12.37 1.70 -13.72
C LYS A 15 12.61 0.20 -13.45
N LYS A 16 13.86 -0.26 -13.55
CA LYS A 16 14.27 -1.67 -13.41
C LYS A 16 15.25 -1.91 -12.25
N GLY A 17 15.41 -0.96 -11.32
CA GLY A 17 16.32 -1.11 -10.18
C GLY A 17 15.87 -2.18 -9.18
N ALA A 18 16.79 -2.69 -8.36
CA ALA A 18 16.54 -3.75 -7.38
C ALA A 18 15.33 -3.48 -6.46
N ARG A 19 15.11 -2.21 -6.10
CA ARG A 19 13.95 -1.77 -5.30
C ARG A 19 12.59 -2.00 -5.97
N LYS A 20 12.54 -2.03 -7.31
CA LYS A 20 11.32 -2.29 -8.10
C LYS A 20 11.19 -3.76 -8.50
N ALA A 21 12.29 -4.50 -8.59
CA ALA A 21 12.31 -5.91 -8.97
C ALA A 21 11.63 -6.81 -7.92
N ASN A 22 11.86 -6.56 -6.63
CA ASN A 22 11.21 -7.30 -5.53
C ASN A 22 10.50 -6.34 -4.56
N PRO A 23 9.30 -5.85 -4.92
CA PRO A 23 8.58 -4.93 -4.06
C PRO A 23 8.10 -5.65 -2.79
N SER A 24 8.17 -4.94 -1.65
CA SER A 24 7.80 -5.49 -0.33
C SER A 24 6.41 -6.15 -0.30
N TYR A 25 5.46 -5.60 -1.05
CA TYR A 25 4.08 -6.12 -1.14
C TYR A 25 3.91 -7.42 -1.94
N LYS A 26 4.93 -7.88 -2.68
CA LYS A 26 4.85 -9.12 -3.50
C LYS A 26 5.61 -10.29 -2.89
N ARG A 27 6.34 -10.08 -1.79
CA ARG A 27 7.25 -11.07 -1.18
C ARG A 27 6.58 -12.40 -0.86
N ARG A 28 5.36 -12.39 -0.34
CA ARG A 28 4.61 -13.59 0.07
C ARG A 28 3.50 -14.00 -0.91
N SER A 29 3.53 -13.51 -2.15
CA SER A 29 2.46 -13.74 -3.14
C SER A 29 2.15 -15.20 -3.46
N ARG A 30 3.15 -16.10 -3.39
CA ARG A 30 3.02 -17.54 -3.70
C ARG A 30 2.97 -18.44 -2.46
N GLN A 31 3.00 -17.85 -1.27
CA GLN A 31 2.98 -18.61 -0.03
C GLN A 31 1.53 -18.93 0.37
N PRO A 32 1.26 -20.08 1.01
CA PRO A 32 -0.04 -20.38 1.57
C PRO A 32 -0.43 -19.34 2.62
N TRP A 33 -1.73 -19.16 2.85
CA TRP A 33 -2.23 -18.26 3.88
C TRP A 33 -2.16 -18.95 5.24
N SER A 34 -1.44 -18.34 6.19
CA SER A 34 -1.48 -18.78 7.58
C SER A 34 -2.75 -18.32 8.27
N ASN A 35 -3.19 -19.04 9.30
CA ASN A 35 -4.28 -18.61 10.18
C ASN A 35 -4.00 -17.23 10.81
N ALA A 36 -2.73 -16.92 11.11
CA ALA A 36 -2.32 -15.61 11.60
C ALA A 36 -2.54 -14.50 10.54
N ASP A 37 -2.25 -14.78 9.27
CA ASP A 37 -2.47 -13.82 8.18
C ASP A 37 -3.96 -13.52 8.00
N VAL A 38 -4.82 -14.53 8.13
CA VAL A 38 -6.28 -14.37 8.02
C VAL A 38 -6.84 -13.59 9.21
N ARG A 39 -6.37 -13.85 10.44
CA ARG A 39 -6.73 -13.07 11.63
C ARG A 39 -6.34 -11.60 11.48
N MET A 40 -5.12 -11.34 11.02
CA MET A 40 -4.64 -9.98 10.75
C MET A 40 -5.47 -9.29 9.67
N LEU A 41 -5.80 -9.98 8.58
CA LEU A 41 -6.66 -9.46 7.51
C LEU A 41 -8.03 -9.03 8.07
N ARG A 42 -8.64 -9.85 8.92
CA ARG A 42 -9.92 -9.55 9.58
C ARG A 42 -9.84 -8.32 10.48
N GLN A 43 -8.76 -8.21 11.27
CA GLN A 43 -8.53 -7.04 12.13
C GLN A 43 -8.36 -5.75 11.33
N LEU A 44 -7.58 -5.79 10.25
CA LEU A 44 -7.37 -4.63 9.37
C LEU A 44 -8.66 -4.23 8.65
N ALA A 45 -9.47 -5.21 8.25
CA ALA A 45 -10.77 -4.96 7.63
C ALA A 45 -11.75 -4.31 8.60
N LYS A 46 -11.80 -4.80 9.86
CA LYS A 46 -12.59 -4.17 10.94
C LYS A 46 -12.17 -2.73 11.19
N GLY A 47 -10.88 -2.42 11.07
CA GLY A 47 -10.35 -1.05 11.18
C GLY A 47 -10.55 -0.18 9.95
N ASN A 48 -11.32 -0.61 8.93
CA ASN A 48 -11.49 0.09 7.65
C ASN A 48 -10.15 0.48 6.99
N THR A 49 -9.15 -0.39 7.11
CA THR A 49 -7.83 -0.12 6.55
C THR A 49 -7.88 -0.22 5.02
N PRO A 50 -7.32 0.73 4.27
CA PRO A 50 -7.23 0.62 2.82
C PRO A 50 -6.50 -0.63 2.38
N THR A 51 -6.96 -1.25 1.28
CA THR A 51 -6.37 -2.46 0.71
C THR A 51 -4.89 -2.29 0.32
N GLY A 52 -4.46 -1.09 -0.05
CA GLY A 52 -3.05 -0.78 -0.31
C GLY A 52 -2.17 -0.89 0.94
N VAL A 53 -2.67 -0.43 2.10
CA VAL A 53 -1.94 -0.52 3.38
C VAL A 53 -1.92 -1.98 3.86
N MET A 54 -3.03 -2.70 3.68
CA MET A 54 -3.08 -4.15 3.96
C MET A 54 -2.04 -4.92 3.13
N SER A 55 -1.85 -4.54 1.86
CA SER A 55 -0.88 -5.15 0.95
C SER A 55 0.56 -5.04 1.46
N ILE A 56 0.92 -3.90 2.05
CA ILE A 56 2.23 -3.69 2.66
C ILE A 56 2.37 -4.50 3.94
N LYS A 57 1.37 -4.47 4.83
CA LYS A 57 1.40 -5.17 6.12
C LYS A 57 1.46 -6.69 5.97
N LEU A 58 0.67 -7.25 5.06
CA LEU A 58 0.63 -8.69 4.80
C LEU A 58 1.69 -9.14 3.80
N GLN A 59 2.43 -8.21 3.18
CA GLN A 59 3.42 -8.48 2.13
C GLN A 59 2.85 -9.30 0.97
N ARG A 60 1.56 -9.11 0.67
CA ARG A 60 0.79 -9.82 -0.35
C ARG A 60 0.15 -8.84 -1.32
N PRO A 61 0.01 -9.20 -2.60
CA PRO A 61 -0.54 -8.31 -3.61
C PRO A 61 -2.04 -8.06 -3.36
N ILE A 62 -2.50 -6.88 -3.76
CA ILE A 62 -3.89 -6.43 -3.59
C ILE A 62 -4.90 -7.46 -4.16
N ALA A 63 -4.60 -8.04 -5.32
CA ALA A 63 -5.45 -9.05 -5.93
C ALA A 63 -5.61 -10.30 -5.04
N ALA A 64 -4.53 -10.78 -4.43
CA ALA A 64 -4.56 -11.93 -3.52
C ALA A 64 -5.35 -11.60 -2.24
N ILE A 65 -5.22 -10.38 -1.72
CA ILE A 65 -6.00 -9.92 -0.55
C ILE A 65 -7.48 -9.89 -0.86
N ARG A 66 -7.89 -9.32 -2.01
CA ARG A 66 -9.30 -9.29 -2.43
C ARG A 66 -9.86 -10.69 -2.61
N SER A 67 -9.12 -11.57 -3.28
CA SER A 67 -9.51 -12.96 -3.49
C SER A 67 -9.66 -13.72 -2.17
N LYS A 68 -8.68 -13.59 -1.26
CA LYS A 68 -8.75 -14.25 0.05
C LYS A 68 -9.88 -13.71 0.91
N ALA A 69 -10.06 -12.39 0.96
CA ALA A 69 -11.13 -11.79 1.74
C ALA A 69 -12.51 -12.24 1.23
N HIS A 70 -12.70 -12.33 -0.09
CA HIS A 70 -13.92 -12.88 -0.67
C HIS A 70 -14.16 -14.34 -0.23
N ARG A 71 -13.13 -15.19 -0.29
CA ARG A 71 -13.23 -16.60 0.15
C ARG A 71 -13.53 -16.74 1.65
N GLU A 72 -13.01 -15.84 2.47
CA GLU A 72 -13.21 -15.82 3.93
C GLU A 72 -14.47 -15.07 4.37
N GLY A 73 -15.27 -14.54 3.42
CA GLY A 73 -16.45 -13.73 3.73
C GLY A 73 -16.15 -12.38 4.39
N ILE A 74 -14.91 -11.88 4.25
CA ILE A 74 -14.48 -10.60 4.84
C ILE A 74 -14.74 -9.48 3.82
N SER A 75 -15.66 -8.58 4.15
CA SER A 75 -15.89 -7.39 3.32
C SER A 75 -14.72 -6.41 3.43
N LEU A 76 -14.11 -6.07 2.30
CA LEU A 76 -13.08 -5.04 2.16
C LEU A 76 -13.64 -3.71 1.61
N LYS A 77 -14.95 -3.65 1.36
CA LYS A 77 -15.60 -2.45 0.85
C LYS A 77 -15.63 -1.39 1.97
N PRO A 78 -15.20 -0.15 1.70
CA PRO A 78 -15.71 0.95 2.51
C PRO A 78 -17.19 1.10 2.18
N ILE A 79 -18.03 1.36 3.19
CA ILE A 79 -19.40 1.80 2.88
C ILE A 79 -19.39 3.28 2.47
N ASN A 80 -18.51 4.13 3.01
CA ASN A 80 -18.24 5.51 2.53
C ASN A 80 -17.38 6.28 3.56
N ARG A 81 -16.12 5.89 3.82
CA ARG A 81 -15.24 6.69 4.70
C ARG A 81 -13.83 6.80 4.16
N SER A 82 -13.39 8.04 4.01
CA SER A 82 -11.98 8.32 3.78
C SER A 82 -11.18 7.75 4.97
N PRO A 83 -10.10 7.00 4.71
CA PRO A 83 -9.34 6.26 5.73
C PRO A 83 -8.60 7.16 6.73
N TYR A 84 -8.67 8.48 6.57
CA TYR A 84 -8.06 9.49 7.42
C TYR A 84 -9.02 10.67 7.58
N ASN A 85 -9.26 11.09 8.82
CA ASN A 85 -9.69 12.46 9.13
C ASN A 85 -8.52 13.39 8.77
N ARG A 86 -8.34 13.70 7.48
CA ARG A 86 -7.48 14.81 7.06
C ARG A 86 -8.15 16.08 7.58
N ARG A 87 -7.82 16.50 8.80
CA ARG A 87 -8.02 17.90 9.18
C ARG A 87 -7.21 18.69 8.15
N ALA A 88 -7.90 19.34 7.22
CA ALA A 88 -7.26 20.26 6.31
C ALA A 88 -6.55 21.29 7.18
N THR A 89 -5.23 21.21 7.26
CA THR A 89 -4.42 22.24 7.90
C THR A 89 -4.70 23.49 7.09
N LYS A 90 -5.44 24.44 7.69
CA LYS A 90 -5.67 25.76 7.09
C LYS A 90 -4.32 26.25 6.57
N THR A 91 -4.22 26.36 5.25
CA THR A 91 -3.01 26.81 4.57
C THR A 91 -2.56 28.11 5.22
N ARG A 92 -1.27 28.16 5.58
CA ARG A 92 -0.57 29.32 6.14
C ARG A 92 -0.40 30.44 5.10
N THR A 93 -1.44 30.80 4.36
CA THR A 93 -1.45 31.86 3.34
C THR A 93 -1.93 33.21 3.89
N ALA A 94 -1.79 33.46 5.19
CA ALA A 94 -2.10 34.76 5.81
C ALA A 94 -0.86 35.58 6.23
N LYS A 95 0.37 35.09 5.99
CA LYS A 95 1.61 35.79 6.40
C LYS A 95 2.50 36.10 5.21
N ARG A 96 1.99 36.90 4.27
CA ARG A 96 2.82 37.50 3.20
C ARG A 96 2.22 38.75 2.54
N ARG A 97 1.39 39.50 3.29
CA ARG A 97 0.88 40.83 2.90
C ARG A 97 0.65 41.69 4.15
N ARG A 98 1.73 42.20 4.72
CA ARG A 98 1.79 43.47 5.44
C ARG A 98 3.21 43.99 5.28
#